data_AF-A0A7Z9R014-F1
#
_entry.id   AF-A0A7Z9R014-F1
#
_cell.length_a   1.000
_cell.length_b   1.000
_cell.length_c   1.000
_cell.angle_alpha   90.00
_cell.angle_beta   90.00
_cell.angle_gamma   90.00
#
_symmetry.space_group_name_H-M   'P 1'
#
loop_
_entity.id
_entity.type
_entity.pdbx_description
1 polymer ?
#
loop_
_entity_poly.entity_id
_entity_poly.type
_entity_poly.pdbx_seq_one_letter_code
_entity_poly.pdbx_strand_id
1 'polypeptide(L)'
;MEKLDTYLNLCTEYYDLDKPDAPDDAFTFYLQYAKRIGGKVLEPMCGSGRFLIPIMELGFDIEGCDASQSMLEALYIKCKNKKIKPKVWQGFVQDLDKNNIYNLGPVNIHANQMMVHTKLSLDMKLRSSFS
;
A
#
# COMPACT_ATOMS: atom_id res chain seq x y z
N MET A 1 17.77 -16.17 -17.29
CA MET A 1 17.03 -15.48 -16.21
C MET A 1 17.41 -14.00 -16.17
N GLU A 2 18.71 -13.69 -16.13
CA GLU A 2 19.32 -12.33 -16.08
C GLU A 2 18.73 -11.24 -17.01
N LYS A 3 18.31 -11.59 -18.24
CA LYS A 3 17.78 -10.62 -19.20
C LYS A 3 16.39 -10.09 -18.84
N LEU A 4 15.54 -10.93 -18.23
CA LEU A 4 14.20 -10.53 -17.81
C LEU A 4 14.28 -9.63 -16.58
N ASP A 5 15.14 -10.00 -15.61
CA ASP A 5 15.37 -9.20 -14.39
C ASP A 5 15.92 -7.81 -14.73
N THR A 6 16.88 -7.74 -15.67
CA THR A 6 17.42 -6.46 -16.16
C THR A 6 16.33 -5.58 -16.78
N TYR A 7 15.45 -6.15 -17.60
CA TYR A 7 14.34 -5.41 -18.21
C TYR A 7 13.36 -4.89 -17.17
N LEU A 8 12.96 -5.73 -16.21
CA LEU A 8 12.05 -5.35 -15.12
C LEU A 8 12.64 -4.25 -14.23
N ASN A 9 13.93 -4.31 -13.94
CA ASN A 9 14.64 -3.27 -13.19
C ASN A 9 14.65 -1.94 -13.95
N LEU A 10 14.96 -1.95 -15.25
CA LEU A 10 14.90 -0.74 -16.08
C LEU A 10 13.49 -0.16 -16.16
N CYS A 11 12.45 -1.00 -16.26
CA CYS A 11 11.06 -0.53 -16.21
C CYS A 11 10.72 0.09 -14.85
N THR A 12 11.25 -0.47 -13.77
CA THR A 12 11.07 0.06 -12.40
C THR A 12 11.75 1.43 -12.25
N GLU A 13 12.99 1.56 -12.69
CA GLU A 13 13.73 2.82 -12.70
C GLU A 13 13.05 3.88 -13.57
N TYR A 14 12.62 3.50 -14.77
CA TYR A 14 11.88 4.39 -15.66
C TYR A 14 10.56 4.86 -15.03
N TYR A 15 9.82 3.96 -14.38
CA TYR A 15 8.60 4.31 -13.66
C TYR A 15 8.85 5.31 -12.53
N ASP A 16 9.93 5.11 -11.76
CA ASP A 16 10.33 6.03 -10.69
C ASP A 16 10.77 7.39 -11.22
N LEU A 17 11.42 7.45 -12.38
CA LEU A 17 11.79 8.70 -13.03
C LEU A 17 10.58 9.44 -13.61
N ASP A 18 9.63 8.71 -14.19
CA ASP A 18 8.39 9.26 -14.74
C ASP A 18 7.42 9.72 -13.64
N LYS A 19 7.39 9.00 -12.51
CA LYS A 19 6.49 9.25 -11.38
C LYS A 19 7.23 9.21 -10.03
N PRO A 20 8.12 10.19 -9.77
CA PRO A 20 8.94 10.20 -8.56
C PRO A 20 8.10 10.35 -7.29
N ASP A 21 7.10 11.22 -7.34
CA ASP A 21 6.24 11.57 -6.21
C ASP A 21 4.76 11.38 -6.55
N ALA A 22 3.96 11.18 -5.50
CA ALA A 22 2.52 11.16 -5.64
C ALA A 22 2.00 12.55 -6.02
N PRO A 23 1.07 12.66 -6.99
CA PRO A 23 0.35 13.91 -7.22
C PRO A 23 -0.30 14.39 -5.92
N ASP A 24 -0.15 15.67 -5.60
CA ASP A 24 -0.56 16.24 -4.30
C ASP A 24 -2.05 16.04 -3.99
N ASP A 25 -2.90 16.15 -5.01
CA ASP A 25 -4.34 15.96 -4.92
C ASP A 25 -4.71 14.51 -4.57
N ALA A 26 -4.11 13.55 -5.29
CA ALA A 26 -4.25 12.14 -5.02
C ALA A 26 -3.71 11.78 -3.63
N PHE A 27 -2.50 12.25 -3.28
CA PHE A 27 -1.88 11.99 -1.99
C PHE A 27 -2.76 12.50 -0.85
N THR A 28 -3.26 13.73 -0.98
CA THR A 28 -4.16 14.33 0.00
C THR A 28 -5.46 13.53 0.14
N PHE A 29 -6.04 13.09 -0.97
CA PHE A 29 -7.23 12.25 -0.97
C PHE A 29 -7.01 10.93 -0.20
N TYR A 30 -5.96 10.18 -0.55
CA TYR A 30 -5.65 8.91 0.11
C TYR A 30 -5.28 9.08 1.58
N LEU A 31 -4.55 10.13 1.92
CA LEU A 31 -4.22 10.46 3.31
C LEU A 31 -5.46 10.79 4.13
N GLN A 32 -6.40 11.57 3.59
CA GLN A 32 -7.68 11.84 4.25
C GLN A 32 -8.51 10.55 4.41
N TYR A 33 -8.49 9.67 3.41
CA TYR A 33 -9.15 8.38 3.47
C TYR A 33 -8.57 7.51 4.61
N ALA A 34 -7.24 7.38 4.68
CA ALA A 34 -6.54 6.67 5.76
C ALA A 34 -6.87 7.26 7.15
N LYS A 35 -6.90 8.60 7.28
CA LYS A 35 -7.27 9.29 8.53
C LYS A 35 -8.70 9.00 8.97
N ARG A 36 -9.66 9.00 8.04
CA ARG A 36 -11.08 8.77 8.34
C ARG A 36 -11.34 7.34 8.78
N ILE A 37 -10.61 6.39 8.21
CA ILE A 37 -10.76 4.97 8.52
C ILE A 37 -10.33 4.67 9.96
N GLY A 38 -9.14 5.12 10.35
CA GLY A 38 -8.54 4.77 11.64
C GLY A 38 -8.11 3.30 11.72
N GLY A 39 -6.89 3.06 12.19
CA GLY A 39 -6.33 1.71 12.29
C GLY A 39 -5.50 1.30 11.08
N LYS A 40 -5.34 -0.02 10.87
CA LYS A 40 -4.42 -0.55 9.87
C LYS A 40 -4.97 -0.41 8.44
N VAL A 41 -4.11 0.09 7.56
CA VAL A 41 -4.34 0.33 6.13
C VAL A 41 -3.53 -0.65 5.29
N LEU A 42 -4.07 -1.08 4.16
CA LEU A 42 -3.37 -1.86 3.15
C LEU A 42 -3.39 -1.12 1.81
N GLU A 43 -2.23 -0.95 1.18
CA GLU A 43 -2.05 -0.50 -0.20
C GLU A 43 -1.66 -1.69 -1.09
N PRO A 44 -2.62 -2.38 -1.72
CA PRO A 44 -2.32 -3.29 -2.82
C PRO A 44 -1.72 -2.56 -4.02
N MET A 45 -0.88 -3.27 -4.75
CA MET A 45 -0.11 -2.76 -5.89
C MET A 45 0.70 -1.52 -5.49
N CYS A 46 1.36 -1.61 -4.33
CA CYS A 46 2.10 -0.49 -3.75
C CYS A 46 3.33 -0.08 -4.59
N GLY A 47 3.74 -0.92 -5.54
CA GLY A 47 4.86 -0.65 -6.43
C GLY A 47 6.14 -0.33 -5.66
N SER A 48 6.82 0.73 -6.09
CA SER A 48 8.05 1.23 -5.48
C SER A 48 7.79 2.15 -4.28
N GLY A 49 6.56 2.23 -3.79
CA GLY A 49 6.20 2.88 -2.52
C GLY A 49 5.88 4.38 -2.60
N ARG A 50 5.42 4.89 -3.76
CA ARG A 50 5.15 6.32 -3.99
C ARG A 50 4.14 6.94 -3.00
N PHE A 51 3.16 6.17 -2.52
CA PHE A 51 2.23 6.60 -1.45
C PHE A 51 2.54 5.90 -0.12
N LEU A 52 2.85 4.60 -0.16
CA LEU A 52 3.17 3.80 1.02
C LEU A 52 4.24 4.46 1.90
N ILE A 53 5.35 4.90 1.30
CA ILE A 53 6.49 5.46 2.05
C ILE A 53 6.12 6.79 2.72
N PRO A 54 5.59 7.81 2.02
CA PRO A 54 5.17 9.05 2.68
C PRO A 54 4.07 8.83 3.73
N ILE A 55 3.13 7.90 3.53
CA ILE A 55 2.10 7.59 4.53
C ILE A 55 2.70 6.92 5.77
N MET A 56 3.68 6.02 5.61
CA MET A 56 4.44 5.45 6.74
C MET A 56 5.23 6.53 7.50
N GLU A 57 5.84 7.48 6.80
CA GLU A 57 6.58 8.60 7.41
C GLU A 57 5.69 9.47 8.32
N LEU A 58 4.39 9.53 8.03
CA LEU A 58 3.39 10.21 8.84
C LEU A 58 2.89 9.37 10.04
N GLY A 59 3.43 8.16 10.24
CA GLY A 59 3.14 7.31 11.40
C GLY A 59 1.90 6.42 11.27
N PHE A 60 1.35 6.25 10.06
CA PHE A 60 0.23 5.34 9.84
C PHE A 60 0.68 3.87 9.91
N ASP A 61 -0.17 3.02 10.47
CA ASP A 61 0.01 1.57 10.39
C ASP A 61 -0.47 1.09 9.00
N ILE A 62 0.40 1.24 8.01
CA ILE A 62 0.13 0.86 6.61
C ILE A 62 1.02 -0.30 6.19
N GLU A 63 0.44 -1.22 5.42
CA GLU A 63 1.10 -2.36 4.79
C GLU A 63 0.84 -2.31 3.29
N GLY A 64 1.60 -3.08 2.51
CA GLY A 64 1.38 -3.13 1.06
C GLY A 64 1.77 -4.44 0.42
N CYS A 65 1.19 -4.73 -0.73
CA CYS A 65 1.61 -5.86 -1.54
C CYS A 65 1.80 -5.45 -2.98
N ASP A 66 2.72 -6.12 -3.68
CA ASP A 66 2.87 -5.99 -5.12
C ASP A 66 3.26 -7.33 -5.72
N ALA A 67 2.84 -7.60 -6.96
CA ALA A 67 3.24 -8.82 -7.64
C ALA A 67 4.70 -8.75 -8.13
N SER A 68 5.21 -7.54 -8.35
CA SER A 68 6.53 -7.30 -8.90
C SER A 68 7.60 -7.24 -7.81
N GLN A 69 8.48 -8.25 -7.81
CA GLN A 69 9.63 -8.30 -6.91
C GLN A 69 10.59 -7.11 -7.13
N SER A 70 10.81 -6.69 -8.38
CA SER A 70 11.70 -5.56 -8.69
C SER A 70 11.18 -4.24 -8.11
N MET A 71 9.86 -4.04 -8.10
CA MET A 71 9.23 -2.87 -7.50
C MET A 71 9.39 -2.87 -5.97
N LEU A 72 9.21 -4.03 -5.33
CA LEU A 72 9.42 -4.17 -3.90
C LEU A 72 10.89 -3.94 -3.51
N GLU A 73 11.85 -4.40 -4.32
CA GLU A 73 13.27 -4.12 -4.10
C GLU A 73 13.58 -2.62 -4.15
N ALA A 74 13.04 -1.90 -5.13
CA ALA A 74 13.15 -0.44 -5.19
C ALA A 74 12.53 0.24 -3.95
N LEU A 75 11.37 -0.24 -3.49
CA LEU A 75 10.73 0.22 -2.25
C LEU A 75 11.65 0.01 -1.04
N TYR A 76 12.22 -1.19 -0.88
CA TYR A 76 13.15 -1.51 0.22
C TYR A 76 14.39 -0.59 0.20
N ILE A 77 14.95 -0.31 -0.98
CA ILE A 77 16.09 0.62 -1.13
C ILE A 77 15.70 2.03 -0.64
N LYS A 78 14.56 2.56 -1.07
CA LYS A 78 14.06 3.88 -0.64
C LYS A 78 13.82 3.92 0.87
N CYS A 79 13.20 2.87 1.43
CA CYS A 79 12.98 2.74 2.87
C CYS A 79 14.28 2.68 3.67
N LYS A 80 15.30 1.97 3.18
CA LYS A 80 16.62 1.89 3.82
C LYS A 80 17.25 3.28 3.98
N ASN A 81 17.15 4.13 2.95
CA ASN A 81 17.66 5.51 2.99
C ASN A 81 16.93 6.37 4.02
N LYS A 82 15.64 6.07 4.27
CA LYS A 82 14.79 6.76 5.26
C LYS A 82 14.81 6.10 6.64
N LYS A 83 15.54 4.99 6.83
CA LYS A 83 15.55 4.17 8.06
C LYS A 83 14.16 3.66 8.47
N ILE A 84 13.30 3.40 7.49
CA ILE A 84 11.96 2.83 7.68
C ILE A 84 12.02 1.34 7.41
N LYS A 85 11.31 0.53 8.21
CA LYS A 85 11.12 -0.89 7.95
C LYS A 85 9.73 -1.11 7.35
N PRO A 86 9.61 -1.32 6.02
CA PRO A 86 8.31 -1.47 5.40
C PRO A 86 7.67 -2.82 5.75
N LYS A 87 6.34 -2.82 5.92
CA LYS A 87 5.52 -4.04 6.05
C LYS A 87 4.94 -4.38 4.68
N VAL A 88 5.76 -4.98 3.82
CA VAL A 88 5.35 -5.36 2.46
C VAL A 88 5.62 -6.81 2.15
N TRP A 89 4.85 -7.38 1.22
CA TRP A 89 5.05 -8.75 0.73
C TRP A 89 4.77 -8.85 -0.78
N GLN A 90 5.38 -9.85 -1.41
CA GLN A 90 5.07 -10.17 -2.81
C GLN A 90 3.76 -10.94 -2.89
N GLY A 91 2.81 -10.47 -3.69
CA GLY A 91 1.54 -11.15 -3.88
C GLY A 91 0.61 -10.45 -4.86
N PHE A 92 -0.31 -11.21 -5.44
CA PHE A 92 -1.36 -10.66 -6.29
C PHE A 92 -2.52 -10.16 -5.43
N VAL A 93 -3.13 -9.04 -5.83
CA VAL A 93 -4.34 -8.49 -5.20
C VAL A 93 -5.48 -9.50 -5.19
N GLN A 94 -5.53 -10.37 -6.20
CA GLN A 94 -6.56 -11.40 -6.37
C GLN A 94 -6.51 -12.46 -5.25
N ASP A 95 -5.31 -12.68 -4.70
CA ASP A 95 -5.02 -13.70 -3.68
C ASP A 95 -5.16 -13.13 -2.27
N LEU A 96 -5.51 -11.85 -2.11
CA LEU A 96 -5.80 -11.28 -0.81
C LEU A 96 -6.98 -12.04 -0.18
N ASP A 97 -6.69 -12.75 0.91
CA ASP A 97 -7.69 -13.53 1.64
C ASP A 97 -8.83 -12.62 2.11
N LYS A 98 -10.05 -12.93 1.66
CA LYS A 98 -11.28 -12.23 2.03
C LYS A 98 -11.58 -12.33 3.54
N ASN A 99 -10.96 -13.28 4.24
CA ASN A 99 -11.09 -13.48 5.68
C ASN A 99 -10.12 -12.64 6.50
N ASN A 100 -9.01 -12.16 5.91
CA ASN A 100 -8.29 -11.06 6.50
C ASN A 100 -9.11 -9.81 6.26
N ILE A 101 -9.51 -9.19 7.36
CA ILE A 101 -10.48 -8.11 7.36
C ILE A 101 -9.92 -7.01 6.46
N TYR A 102 -10.47 -6.78 5.29
CA TYR A 102 -9.91 -5.83 4.33
C TYR A 102 -11.10 -5.28 3.51
N ASN A 103 -11.77 -4.26 4.06
CA ASN A 103 -12.82 -3.51 3.40
C ASN A 103 -12.19 -2.73 2.23
N LEU A 104 -12.47 -3.20 1.02
CA LEU A 104 -12.01 -2.65 -0.26
C LEU A 104 -12.79 -1.36 -0.57
N GLY A 105 -12.12 -0.22 -0.54
CA GLY A 105 -12.68 1.06 -1.02
C GLY A 105 -12.42 1.26 -2.51
N PRO A 106 -13.34 1.88 -3.27
CA PRO A 106 -13.12 2.17 -4.69
C PRO A 106 -12.13 3.33 -4.85
N VAL A 107 -11.10 3.18 -5.71
CA VAL A 107 -10.22 4.30 -6.08
C VAL A 107 -9.81 4.31 -7.56
N ASN A 108 -9.51 5.54 -8.04
CA ASN A 108 -9.56 6.02 -9.41
C ASN A 108 -8.38 5.60 -10.29
N ILE A 109 -8.63 5.41 -11.59
CA ILE A 109 -7.95 4.45 -12.48
C ILE A 109 -6.66 4.92 -13.18
N HIS A 110 -5.94 5.91 -12.66
CA HIS A 110 -4.76 6.47 -13.39
C HIS A 110 -3.41 5.87 -13.00
N ALA A 111 -3.39 4.89 -12.09
CA ALA A 111 -2.40 3.82 -11.99
C ALA A 111 -2.96 2.86 -10.93
N ASN A 112 -3.27 1.62 -11.31
CA ASN A 112 -3.82 0.54 -10.48
C ASN A 112 -3.45 0.59 -8.97
N GLN A 113 -4.17 1.38 -8.16
CA GLN A 113 -3.93 1.51 -6.72
C GLN A 113 -5.27 1.41 -6.03
N MET A 114 -5.40 0.41 -5.16
CA MET A 114 -6.53 0.26 -4.25
C MET A 114 -6.01 0.56 -2.85
N MET A 115 -6.84 1.12 -1.96
CA MET A 115 -6.55 1.12 -0.51
C MET A 115 -7.65 0.36 0.21
N VAL A 116 -7.25 -0.45 1.19
CA VAL A 116 -8.08 -1.49 1.80
C VAL A 116 -7.93 -1.45 3.32
N HIS A 117 -9.02 -1.66 4.07
CA HIS A 117 -9.04 -1.45 5.52
C HIS A 117 -9.33 -2.70 6.36
N THR A 118 -8.53 -2.95 7.41
CA THR A 118 -8.84 -3.99 8.42
C THR A 118 -9.74 -3.50 9.55
N LYS A 119 -11.01 -3.92 9.55
CA LYS A 119 -11.94 -3.65 10.66
C LYS A 119 -11.72 -4.67 11.79
N LEU A 120 -10.86 -4.40 12.77
CA LEU A 120 -10.69 -5.29 13.93
C LEU A 120 -12.06 -5.75 14.46
N SER A 121 -12.29 -7.06 14.48
CA SER A 121 -13.48 -7.67 15.05
C SER A 121 -13.44 -7.58 16.57
N LEU A 122 -13.78 -6.42 17.12
CA LEU A 122 -14.17 -6.23 18.51
C LEU A 122 -15.27 -5.18 18.56
N ASP A 123 -16.52 -5.59 18.28
CA ASP A 123 -17.73 -4.94 18.84
C ASP A 123 -19.02 -5.75 18.65
N MET A 124 -18.96 -7.07 18.85
CA MET A 124 -20.15 -7.92 19.04
C MET A 124 -20.32 -8.37 20.51
N LYS A 125 -19.81 -7.61 21.48
CA LYS A 125 -20.06 -7.87 22.92
C LYS A 125 -20.48 -6.66 23.77
N LEU A 126 -20.81 -5.51 23.18
CA LEU A 126 -21.31 -4.34 23.92
C LEU A 126 -22.75 -3.90 23.54
N ARG A 127 -23.53 -4.77 22.88
CA ARG A 127 -24.94 -4.50 22.55
C ARG A 127 -25.96 -5.46 23.15
N SER A 128 -25.62 -6.18 24.23
CA SER A 128 -26.60 -6.94 25.04
C SER A 128 -26.83 -6.34 26.42
N SER A 129 -26.47 -5.07 26.63
CA SER A 129 -26.76 -4.32 27.85
C SER A 129 -27.22 -2.91 27.48
N PHE A 130 -28.28 -2.81 26.68
CA PHE A 130 -29.30 -1.76 26.75
C PHE A 130 -30.50 -2.22 25.91
N SER A 131 -31.68 -2.20 26.55
CA SER A 131 -33.03 -2.69 26.19
C SER A 131 -33.26 -4.19 26.25
#